data_AF-A0A096B8C2-F1
#
_entry.id   AF-A0A096B8C2-F1
#
_cell.length_a   1.000
_cell.length_b   1.000
_cell.length_c   1.000
_cell.angle_alpha   90.00
_cell.angle_beta   90.00
_cell.angle_gamma   90.00
#
_symmetry.space_group_name_H-M   'P 1'
#
loop_
_entity.id
_entity.type
_entity.pdbx_description
1 polymer ?
#
loop_
_entity_poly.entity_id
_entity_poly.type
_entity_poly.pdbx_seq_one_letter_code
_entity_poly.pdbx_strand_id
1 'polypeptide(L)'
;MQKRNKVLAGVLTGALVLSAGPMALAATANYNDSSVTGSSAAWQDWVKEWETVAADYTKVSLTPGADETQLNFAWYSKTESGKAATPVVHFGTDKDHLTAFTGKAAQVDDSLTDGVAYDYNHVTVTGLEANTTYYYTVEKNGVQSEVQEYKTGSFDSVKMLYVGDPQIGASKGQPQNGEALTAGSGAANTAARNDAFAWNRTLEIATAQNPGVNFIISAGDQVNKTGQAKEEEYAGYLSPAVLAGLPVATTIGNHDSLNPDYTYHFNNPNATENGKTQAGGDYYYSYGAGLFIVLNTNNYNVAEHEKTIQEAIASAPDAAWRVVTIHQDIYGTGLDHSDTDGMILRTQLTPIFDKYDIDVVLQGHDHTYSRSKLLYGDGQTHGTYEFRLNADGSDYDWDNAFNTQTDEKIPLYPEEGDTAGTALHNAFQADNGCYTIEDTTGNTVVNPKGTLYMTANSASGSKFYELIPTQQDYIAERSQNWLPSYSVIDMDSDSFSITTYQITAEGKVEAIDDTFTIEKTAAPSSINTLEAGGVTYYRLRDVAAAVSGQDNQFNVSWDNGVVITTGAAYADAVPAGAPASGSAVTLTLTVDGKSVTTPAVLANGNYYLPASFYGTLGVTPAA
;
A
#
# COMPACT_ATOMS: atom_id res chain seq x y z
N MET A 1 -68.32 51.45 -7.32
CA MET A 1 -67.86 51.16 -8.69
C MET A 1 -67.42 49.69 -8.75
N GLN A 2 -67.79 49.02 -9.86
CA GLN A 2 -67.57 47.64 -10.33
C GLN A 2 -66.31 46.89 -9.82
N LYS A 3 -66.16 45.57 -9.80
CA LYS A 3 -66.98 44.32 -9.78
C LYS A 3 -65.91 43.18 -9.77
N ARG A 4 -66.07 42.18 -8.89
CA ARG A 4 -65.55 40.79 -8.88
C ARG A 4 -64.71 40.26 -10.08
N ASN A 5 -63.66 39.47 -9.79
CA ASN A 5 -63.64 38.01 -10.01
C ASN A 5 -62.43 37.29 -9.35
N LYS A 6 -62.69 36.07 -8.85
CA LYS A 6 -61.73 35.01 -8.48
C LYS A 6 -61.14 34.37 -9.74
N VAL A 7 -59.88 33.90 -9.73
CA VAL A 7 -59.45 32.63 -10.35
C VAL A 7 -58.21 32.08 -9.60
N LEU A 8 -58.18 30.75 -9.52
CA LEU A 8 -57.25 29.83 -8.87
C LEU A 8 -56.05 29.48 -9.79
N ALA A 9 -54.95 29.04 -9.18
CA ALA A 9 -53.98 28.03 -9.63
C ALA A 9 -53.03 28.31 -10.82
N GLY A 10 -51.76 28.02 -10.55
CA GLY A 10 -50.69 27.86 -11.54
C GLY A 10 -49.38 27.54 -10.83
N VAL A 11 -49.16 26.27 -10.51
CA VAL A 11 -47.86 25.72 -10.12
C VAL A 11 -46.88 26.02 -11.26
N LEU A 12 -45.90 26.88 -11.03
CA LEU A 12 -44.71 26.97 -11.88
C LEU A 12 -43.59 26.20 -11.19
N THR A 13 -43.33 25.03 -11.75
CA THR A 13 -42.07 24.30 -11.69
C THR A 13 -40.92 25.26 -12.00
N GLY A 14 -40.24 25.74 -10.95
CA GLY A 14 -38.94 26.38 -11.09
C GLY A 14 -37.93 25.29 -11.43
N ALA A 15 -37.50 25.25 -12.69
CA ALA A 15 -36.35 24.47 -13.10
C ALA A 15 -35.15 24.93 -12.26
N LEU A 16 -34.63 24.03 -11.42
CA LEU A 16 -33.29 24.14 -10.88
C LEU A 16 -32.34 24.08 -12.07
N VAL A 17 -31.90 25.25 -12.52
CA VAL A 17 -30.69 25.38 -13.30
C VAL A 17 -29.56 25.06 -12.34
N LEU A 18 -29.18 23.78 -12.30
CA LEU A 18 -27.87 23.35 -11.84
C LEU A 18 -26.87 24.16 -12.67
N SER A 19 -26.21 25.13 -12.04
CA SER A 19 -24.98 25.71 -12.56
C SER A 19 -23.94 24.59 -12.50
N ALA A 20 -23.94 23.76 -13.53
CA ALA A 20 -22.82 22.92 -13.88
C ALA A 20 -21.65 23.86 -14.21
N GLY A 21 -20.78 24.11 -13.22
CA GLY A 21 -19.35 24.19 -13.53
C GLY A 21 -18.96 22.88 -14.23
N PRO A 22 -17.96 22.88 -15.12
CA PRO A 22 -17.65 21.70 -15.92
C PRO A 22 -17.08 20.60 -15.00
N MET A 23 -17.95 19.87 -14.31
CA MET A 23 -17.73 18.45 -14.09
C MET A 23 -17.77 17.84 -15.47
N ALA A 24 -16.60 17.77 -16.09
CA ALA A 24 -16.33 16.67 -16.99
C ALA A 24 -16.41 15.40 -16.13
N LEU A 25 -17.62 14.88 -15.94
CA LEU A 25 -17.85 13.44 -15.98
C LEU A 25 -17.47 12.99 -17.40
N ALA A 26 -16.19 13.12 -17.75
CA ALA A 26 -15.65 12.46 -18.89
C ALA A 26 -15.64 11.00 -18.49
N ALA A 27 -16.56 10.23 -19.09
CA ALA A 27 -16.16 8.92 -19.53
C ALA A 27 -14.78 9.12 -20.18
N THR A 28 -13.73 8.61 -19.55
CA THR A 28 -12.37 8.70 -20.07
C THR A 28 -12.45 8.16 -21.48
N ALA A 29 -11.82 8.80 -22.47
CA ALA A 29 -11.97 8.37 -23.87
C ALA A 29 -11.61 6.88 -24.06
N ASN A 30 -10.82 6.35 -23.13
CA ASN A 30 -10.33 4.99 -23.11
C ASN A 30 -10.82 4.23 -21.87
N TYR A 31 -11.19 2.97 -22.06
CA TYR A 31 -11.48 1.96 -21.05
C TYR A 31 -11.30 0.57 -21.67
N ASN A 32 -11.23 -0.48 -20.86
CA ASN A 32 -11.15 -1.85 -21.35
C ASN A 32 -12.56 -2.43 -21.64
N ASP A 33 -12.94 -2.49 -22.92
CA ASP A 33 -14.18 -3.14 -23.36
C ASP A 33 -14.02 -4.68 -23.34
N SER A 34 -14.55 -5.32 -22.30
CA SER A 34 -14.51 -6.77 -22.11
C SER A 34 -15.23 -7.57 -23.18
N SER A 35 -16.11 -6.94 -23.98
CA SER A 35 -16.80 -7.64 -25.08
C SER A 35 -15.92 -7.89 -26.29
N VAL A 36 -14.78 -7.20 -26.38
CA VAL A 36 -13.79 -7.33 -27.46
C VAL A 36 -12.39 -7.72 -26.96
N THR A 37 -12.19 -7.84 -25.65
CA THR A 37 -10.94 -8.35 -25.07
C THR A 37 -11.07 -9.81 -24.65
N GLY A 38 -10.02 -10.61 -24.89
CA GLY A 38 -10.06 -12.06 -24.66
C GLY A 38 -10.88 -12.85 -25.70
N SER A 39 -11.39 -14.02 -25.30
CA SER A 39 -12.18 -14.89 -26.18
C SER A 39 -13.65 -14.50 -26.17
N SER A 40 -14.26 -14.37 -27.35
CA SER A 40 -15.68 -14.09 -27.48
C SER A 40 -16.55 -15.16 -26.80
N ALA A 41 -16.11 -16.41 -26.76
CA ALA A 41 -16.82 -17.48 -26.03
C ALA A 41 -16.79 -17.23 -24.51
N ALA A 42 -15.64 -16.89 -23.95
CA ALA A 42 -15.48 -16.63 -22.52
C ALA A 42 -16.33 -15.44 -22.07
N TRP A 43 -16.35 -14.35 -22.85
CA TRP A 43 -17.22 -13.21 -22.56
C TRP A 43 -18.71 -13.59 -22.59
N GLN A 44 -19.15 -14.36 -23.60
CA GLN A 44 -20.57 -14.76 -23.69
C GLN A 44 -20.99 -15.70 -22.56
N ASP A 45 -20.08 -16.54 -22.06
CA ASP A 45 -20.36 -17.39 -20.92
C ASP A 45 -20.41 -16.57 -19.62
N TRP A 46 -19.46 -15.65 -19.43
CA TRP A 46 -19.49 -14.69 -18.32
C TRP A 46 -20.77 -13.86 -18.28
N VAL A 47 -21.25 -13.37 -19.43
CA VAL A 47 -22.49 -12.59 -19.50
C VAL A 47 -23.70 -13.38 -18.99
N LYS A 48 -23.73 -14.70 -19.18
CA LYS A 48 -24.80 -15.57 -18.65
C LYS A 48 -24.60 -15.84 -17.15
N GLU A 49 -23.36 -15.99 -16.71
CA GLU A 49 -23.00 -16.25 -15.31
C GLU A 49 -23.22 -15.04 -14.41
N TRP A 50 -23.12 -13.83 -14.97
CA TRP A 50 -23.22 -12.57 -14.22
C TRP A 50 -24.47 -12.46 -13.37
N GLU A 51 -25.63 -12.93 -13.86
CA GLU A 51 -26.87 -12.88 -13.08
C GLU A 51 -26.75 -13.67 -11.76
N THR A 52 -26.01 -14.78 -11.78
CA THR A 52 -25.76 -15.58 -10.58
C THR A 52 -24.67 -14.96 -9.71
N VAL A 53 -23.59 -14.47 -10.32
CA VAL A 53 -22.47 -13.83 -9.59
C VAL A 53 -22.95 -12.58 -8.86
N ALA A 54 -23.64 -11.68 -9.55
CA ALA A 54 -24.13 -10.42 -9.00
C ALA A 54 -25.17 -10.57 -7.88
N ALA A 55 -25.67 -11.77 -7.62
CA ALA A 55 -26.62 -12.08 -6.55
C ALA A 55 -25.99 -12.88 -5.40
N ASP A 56 -24.72 -13.29 -5.52
CA ASP A 56 -24.01 -14.08 -4.51
C ASP A 56 -23.05 -13.22 -3.70
N TYR A 57 -23.55 -12.63 -2.63
CA TYR A 57 -22.77 -11.80 -1.70
C TYR A 57 -21.94 -12.65 -0.72
N THR A 58 -21.99 -13.98 -0.84
CA THR A 58 -21.34 -14.89 0.10
C THR A 58 -19.92 -15.28 -0.33
N LYS A 59 -19.31 -14.54 -1.26
CA LYS A 59 -17.93 -14.78 -1.69
C LYS A 59 -17.00 -14.73 -0.48
N VAL A 60 -15.94 -15.53 -0.54
CA VAL A 60 -14.93 -15.62 0.52
C VAL A 60 -13.74 -14.77 0.07
N SER A 61 -13.30 -13.86 0.92
CA SER A 61 -12.05 -13.14 0.74
C SER A 61 -10.97 -13.74 1.66
N LEU A 62 -9.73 -13.64 1.21
CA LEU A 62 -8.54 -14.03 1.94
C LEU A 62 -7.64 -12.81 2.06
N THR A 63 -7.14 -12.53 3.26
CA THR A 63 -6.16 -11.46 3.52
C THR A 63 -4.97 -12.04 4.28
N PRO A 64 -3.74 -11.49 4.12
CA PRO A 64 -2.62 -11.91 4.95
C PRO A 64 -2.94 -11.82 6.45
N GLY A 65 -2.38 -12.73 7.24
CA GLY A 65 -2.42 -12.66 8.69
C GLY A 65 -1.43 -11.65 9.27
N ALA A 66 -1.30 -11.61 10.60
CA ALA A 66 -0.36 -10.69 11.26
C ALA A 66 1.11 -10.97 10.90
N ASP A 67 1.40 -12.21 10.54
CA ASP A 67 2.66 -12.71 10.01
C ASP A 67 2.38 -13.81 8.97
N GLU A 68 3.42 -14.30 8.29
CA GLU A 68 3.30 -15.33 7.25
C GLU A 68 2.78 -16.70 7.73
N THR A 69 2.70 -16.93 9.06
CA THR A 69 2.16 -18.16 9.65
C THR A 69 0.64 -18.10 9.87
N GLN A 70 0.00 -17.00 9.47
CA GLN A 70 -1.41 -16.75 9.67
C GLN A 70 -2.12 -16.37 8.37
N LEU A 71 -3.39 -16.75 8.26
CA LEU A 71 -4.24 -16.42 7.12
C LEU A 71 -5.65 -16.04 7.62
N ASN A 72 -6.18 -14.96 7.07
CA ASN A 72 -7.47 -14.41 7.46
C ASN A 72 -8.52 -14.67 6.38
N PHE A 73 -9.75 -14.96 6.82
CA PHE A 73 -10.91 -15.20 6.00
C PHE A 73 -12.02 -14.22 6.36
N ALA A 74 -12.75 -13.73 5.35
CA ALA A 74 -14.02 -13.03 5.54
C ALA A 74 -15.08 -13.49 4.54
N TRP A 75 -16.34 -13.58 4.98
CA TRP A 75 -17.49 -13.87 4.10
C TRP A 75 -18.82 -13.52 4.76
N TYR A 76 -19.86 -13.31 3.95
CA TYR A 76 -21.22 -13.18 4.46
C TYR A 76 -21.94 -14.51 4.59
N SER A 77 -22.77 -14.61 5.63
CA SER A 77 -23.78 -15.65 5.81
C SER A 77 -25.16 -14.98 5.79
N LYS A 78 -26.05 -15.45 4.92
CA LYS A 78 -27.41 -14.89 4.83
C LYS A 78 -28.19 -15.21 6.10
N THR A 79 -28.76 -14.22 6.77
CA THR A 79 -29.49 -14.47 8.01
C THR A 79 -30.75 -15.29 7.73
N GLU A 80 -30.89 -16.43 8.41
CA GLU A 80 -32.04 -17.33 8.29
C GLU A 80 -32.68 -17.57 9.65
N SER A 81 -34.02 -17.56 9.72
CA SER A 81 -34.72 -17.76 11.00
C SER A 81 -34.34 -19.10 11.64
N GLY A 82 -33.80 -19.04 12.86
CA GLY A 82 -33.38 -20.22 13.63
C GLY A 82 -32.01 -20.77 13.26
N LYS A 83 -31.25 -20.12 12.35
CA LYS A 83 -29.85 -20.43 12.07
C LYS A 83 -28.96 -19.25 12.46
N ALA A 84 -28.00 -19.50 13.34
CA ALA A 84 -26.97 -18.52 13.64
C ALA A 84 -25.88 -18.56 12.57
N ALA A 85 -25.21 -17.43 12.35
CA ALA A 85 -23.96 -17.40 11.59
C ALA A 85 -22.91 -18.33 12.21
N THR A 86 -22.14 -18.99 11.35
CA THR A 86 -21.16 -20.00 11.73
C THR A 86 -19.77 -19.56 11.24
N PRO A 87 -19.08 -18.66 11.95
CA PRO A 87 -17.76 -18.18 11.56
C PRO A 87 -16.72 -19.28 11.81
N VAL A 88 -16.75 -20.33 11.01
CA VAL A 88 -15.90 -21.51 11.12
C VAL A 88 -15.20 -21.77 9.80
N VAL A 89 -13.89 -21.87 9.85
CA VAL A 89 -13.04 -22.38 8.76
C VAL A 89 -12.50 -23.74 9.18
N HIS A 90 -12.67 -24.75 8.35
CA HIS A 90 -11.98 -26.03 8.53
C HIS A 90 -10.72 -25.98 7.68
N PHE A 91 -9.54 -26.17 8.28
CA PHE A 91 -8.24 -25.97 7.63
C PHE A 91 -7.24 -27.06 8.00
N GLY A 92 -6.39 -27.48 7.06
CA GLY A 92 -5.34 -28.48 7.31
C GLY A 92 -4.67 -29.02 6.05
N THR A 93 -3.63 -29.84 6.22
CA THR A 93 -2.88 -30.45 5.11
C THR A 93 -3.49 -31.76 4.61
N ASP A 94 -4.35 -32.39 5.41
CA ASP A 94 -5.15 -33.56 5.02
C ASP A 94 -6.59 -33.11 4.69
N LYS A 95 -6.92 -33.13 3.40
CA LYS A 95 -8.24 -32.73 2.88
C LYS A 95 -9.42 -33.52 3.48
N ASP A 96 -9.17 -34.71 4.01
CA ASP A 96 -10.20 -35.57 4.60
C ASP A 96 -10.33 -35.37 6.12
N HIS A 97 -9.39 -34.64 6.75
CA HIS A 97 -9.31 -34.43 8.20
C HIS A 97 -8.89 -32.99 8.55
N LEU A 98 -9.76 -32.03 8.25
CA LEU A 98 -9.54 -30.61 8.51
C LEU A 98 -9.82 -30.25 9.99
N THR A 99 -9.06 -29.29 10.52
CA THR A 99 -9.23 -28.76 11.88
C THR A 99 -10.09 -27.50 11.86
N ALA A 100 -11.07 -27.41 12.75
CA ALA A 100 -11.95 -26.24 12.85
C ALA A 100 -11.28 -25.07 13.59
N PHE A 101 -11.31 -23.89 12.98
CA PHE A 101 -10.98 -22.60 13.55
C PHE A 101 -12.25 -21.77 13.64
N THR A 102 -12.54 -21.21 14.81
CA THR A 102 -13.74 -20.40 15.04
C THR A 102 -13.35 -18.94 15.23
N GLY A 103 -14.03 -18.05 14.51
CA GLY A 103 -13.84 -16.61 14.63
C GLY A 103 -15.09 -15.90 15.14
N LYS A 104 -15.36 -14.73 14.58
CA LYS A 104 -16.43 -13.83 15.00
C LYS A 104 -17.41 -13.60 13.87
N ALA A 105 -18.65 -13.32 14.24
CA ALA A 105 -19.67 -12.86 13.31
C ALA A 105 -20.42 -11.68 13.91
N ALA A 106 -20.88 -10.77 13.07
CA ALA A 106 -21.81 -9.72 13.44
C ALA A 106 -22.67 -9.31 12.24
N GLN A 107 -23.73 -8.57 12.52
CA GLN A 107 -24.70 -8.17 11.50
C GLN A 107 -24.07 -7.17 10.50
N VAL A 108 -24.36 -7.37 9.22
CA VAL A 108 -24.14 -6.39 8.15
C VAL A 108 -25.25 -5.33 8.21
N ASP A 109 -24.95 -4.08 7.86
CA ASP A 109 -26.01 -3.08 7.69
C ASP A 109 -26.95 -3.47 6.53
N ASP A 110 -28.19 -3.84 6.85
CA ASP A 110 -29.19 -4.28 5.88
C ASP A 110 -29.43 -3.26 4.75
N SER A 111 -29.15 -1.97 4.95
CA SER A 111 -29.27 -0.95 3.90
C SER A 111 -28.23 -1.09 2.78
N LEU A 112 -27.11 -1.79 3.05
CA LEU A 112 -26.05 -2.07 2.08
C LEU A 112 -26.31 -3.35 1.29
N THR A 113 -27.29 -4.16 1.71
CA THR A 113 -27.64 -5.46 1.12
C THR A 113 -29.09 -5.48 0.59
N ASP A 114 -29.59 -4.35 0.11
CA ASP A 114 -30.96 -4.17 -0.42
C ASP A 114 -32.07 -4.59 0.57
N GLY A 115 -31.84 -4.43 1.86
CA GLY A 115 -32.76 -4.78 2.94
C GLY A 115 -32.76 -6.26 3.31
N VAL A 116 -31.85 -7.06 2.75
CA VAL A 116 -31.71 -8.48 3.07
C VAL A 116 -30.71 -8.64 4.21
N ALA A 117 -31.12 -9.21 5.34
CA ALA A 117 -30.22 -9.40 6.47
C ALA A 117 -29.10 -10.43 6.18
N TYR A 118 -27.87 -10.04 6.50
CA TYR A 118 -26.67 -10.88 6.48
C TYR A 118 -25.87 -10.68 7.78
N ASP A 119 -25.05 -11.67 8.10
CA ASP A 119 -23.99 -11.57 9.08
C ASP A 119 -22.64 -11.75 8.38
N TYR A 120 -21.68 -10.86 8.62
CA TYR A 120 -20.31 -11.07 8.18
C TYR A 120 -19.59 -12.00 9.16
N ASN A 121 -18.65 -12.78 8.65
CA ASN A 121 -17.89 -13.78 9.40
C ASN A 121 -16.41 -13.50 9.18
N HIS A 122 -15.64 -13.40 10.24
CA HIS A 122 -14.19 -13.22 10.20
C HIS A 122 -13.50 -14.33 10.97
N VAL A 123 -12.56 -15.02 10.35
CA VAL A 123 -11.81 -16.12 10.97
C VAL A 123 -10.33 -16.00 10.63
N THR A 124 -9.47 -16.28 11.60
CA THR A 124 -8.02 -16.39 11.40
C THR A 124 -7.61 -17.85 11.63
N VAL A 125 -6.86 -18.41 10.69
CA VAL A 125 -6.17 -19.69 10.86
C VAL A 125 -4.69 -19.41 11.13
N THR A 126 -4.05 -20.29 11.89
CA THR A 126 -2.66 -20.10 12.36
C THR A 126 -1.85 -21.38 12.20
N GLY A 127 -0.53 -21.25 12.27
CA GLY A 127 0.40 -22.38 12.16
C GLY A 127 0.67 -22.82 10.72
N LEU A 128 0.63 -21.86 9.79
CA LEU A 128 1.04 -22.10 8.41
C LEU A 128 2.56 -22.27 8.35
N GLU A 129 3.00 -23.26 7.59
CA GLU A 129 4.40 -23.53 7.28
C GLU A 129 4.68 -23.10 5.84
N ALA A 130 5.90 -22.68 5.54
CA ALA A 130 6.31 -22.32 4.19
C ALA A 130 6.17 -23.50 3.23
N ASN A 131 5.98 -23.23 1.94
CA ASN A 131 5.98 -24.23 0.85
C ASN A 131 5.04 -25.42 1.09
N THR A 132 3.88 -25.18 1.70
CA THR A 132 2.95 -26.23 2.14
C THR A 132 1.59 -26.06 1.49
N THR A 133 1.02 -27.18 1.04
CA THR A 133 -0.36 -27.23 0.54
C THR A 133 -1.32 -27.49 1.68
N TYR A 134 -2.29 -26.61 1.82
CA TYR A 134 -3.42 -26.71 2.72
C TYR A 134 -4.72 -26.82 1.93
N TYR A 135 -5.74 -27.29 2.63
CA TYR A 135 -7.11 -27.37 2.15
C TYR A 135 -8.02 -26.68 3.15
N TYR A 136 -9.10 -26.08 2.65
CA TYR A 136 -10.07 -25.46 3.54
C TYR A 136 -11.52 -25.57 3.05
N THR A 137 -12.44 -25.51 4.01
CA THR A 137 -13.86 -25.20 3.79
C THR A 137 -14.28 -24.10 4.75
N VAL A 138 -15.32 -23.33 4.38
CA VAL A 138 -15.97 -22.37 5.28
C VAL A 138 -17.40 -22.81 5.56
N GLU A 139 -17.90 -22.53 6.76
CA GLU A 139 -19.32 -22.77 7.06
C GLU A 139 -20.19 -21.55 6.73
N LYS A 140 -21.21 -21.77 5.90
CA LYS A 140 -22.27 -20.81 5.62
C LYS A 140 -23.56 -21.34 6.22
N ASN A 141 -24.01 -20.75 7.33
CA ASN A 141 -25.18 -21.21 8.09
C ASN A 141 -25.13 -22.70 8.49
N GLY A 142 -23.96 -23.17 8.94
CA GLY A 142 -23.72 -24.56 9.34
C GLY A 142 -23.57 -25.56 8.19
N VAL A 143 -23.49 -25.09 6.94
CA VAL A 143 -23.20 -25.90 5.76
C VAL A 143 -21.78 -25.60 5.31
N GLN A 144 -20.92 -26.62 5.25
CA GLN A 144 -19.57 -26.48 4.72
C GLN A 144 -19.58 -26.27 3.21
N SER A 145 -18.75 -25.36 2.73
CA SER A 145 -18.47 -25.17 1.30
C SER A 145 -17.77 -26.37 0.68
N GLU A 146 -17.63 -26.35 -0.65
CA GLU A 146 -16.68 -27.22 -1.32
C GLU A 146 -15.24 -26.94 -0.83
N VAL A 147 -14.41 -27.98 -0.86
CA VAL A 147 -13.00 -27.91 -0.46
C VAL A 147 -12.23 -27.06 -1.47
N GLN A 148 -11.53 -26.07 -0.96
CA GLN A 148 -10.60 -25.22 -1.69
C GLN A 148 -9.15 -25.58 -1.33
N GLU A 149 -8.22 -25.32 -2.25
CA GLU A 149 -6.79 -25.51 -2.04
C GLU A 149 -6.11 -24.15 -1.80
N TYR A 150 -5.21 -24.10 -0.81
CA TYR A 150 -4.38 -22.94 -0.51
C TYR A 150 -2.92 -23.39 -0.42
N LYS A 151 -1.99 -22.63 -1.00
CA LYS A 151 -0.57 -22.95 -0.98
C LYS A 151 0.23 -21.78 -0.45
N THR A 152 1.02 -22.03 0.58
CA THR A 152 2.05 -21.08 1.01
C THR A 152 3.26 -21.16 0.09
N GLY A 153 3.86 -20.01 -0.20
CA GLY A 153 5.16 -19.91 -0.87
C GLY A 153 6.32 -20.00 0.12
N SER A 154 7.50 -19.58 -0.32
CA SER A 154 8.63 -19.37 0.58
C SER A 154 8.35 -18.18 1.52
N PHE A 155 8.85 -18.26 2.75
CA PHE A 155 8.84 -17.16 3.71
C PHE A 155 10.12 -16.33 3.64
N ASP A 156 11.21 -16.89 3.10
CA ASP A 156 12.50 -16.19 2.97
C ASP A 156 12.60 -15.38 1.67
N SER A 157 11.89 -15.82 0.63
CA SER A 157 11.85 -15.16 -0.69
C SER A 157 10.39 -15.06 -1.12
N VAL A 158 9.89 -13.83 -1.08
CA VAL A 158 8.48 -13.50 -1.19
C VAL A 158 8.24 -12.92 -2.58
N LYS A 159 7.26 -13.48 -3.29
CA LYS A 159 6.78 -12.96 -4.56
C LYS A 159 5.37 -12.40 -4.38
N MET A 160 5.16 -11.15 -4.79
CA MET A 160 3.88 -10.47 -4.66
C MET A 160 3.43 -9.93 -6.02
N LEU A 161 2.12 -9.87 -6.22
CA LEU A 161 1.57 -8.99 -7.25
C LEU A 161 1.20 -7.67 -6.60
N TYR A 162 1.37 -6.58 -7.33
CA TYR A 162 0.93 -5.26 -6.91
C TYR A 162 0.02 -4.65 -7.97
N VAL A 163 -1.18 -4.23 -7.54
CA VAL A 163 -2.25 -3.75 -8.42
C VAL A 163 -2.88 -2.47 -7.85
N GLY A 164 -3.32 -1.59 -8.75
CA GLY A 164 -4.08 -0.39 -8.45
C GLY A 164 -5.47 -0.48 -9.04
N ASP A 165 -6.45 0.09 -8.34
CA ASP A 165 -7.76 0.47 -8.89
C ASP A 165 -8.43 -0.58 -9.79
N PRO A 166 -8.67 -1.82 -9.30
CA PRO A 166 -9.60 -2.74 -9.98
C PRO A 166 -10.97 -2.07 -10.17
N GLN A 167 -11.42 -1.29 -9.18
CA GLN A 167 -12.54 -0.35 -9.19
C GLN A 167 -13.75 -0.87 -9.99
N ILE A 168 -14.27 -2.03 -9.56
CA ILE A 168 -15.35 -2.73 -10.27
C ILE A 168 -16.59 -1.84 -10.33
N GLY A 169 -17.04 -1.50 -11.55
CA GLY A 169 -18.18 -0.62 -11.80
C GLY A 169 -17.80 0.77 -12.32
N ALA A 170 -16.51 1.10 -12.40
CA ALA A 170 -16.04 2.41 -12.85
C ALA A 170 -16.22 2.67 -14.35
N SER A 171 -16.38 1.63 -15.18
CA SER A 171 -16.67 1.79 -16.62
C SER A 171 -18.09 2.30 -16.94
N LYS A 172 -18.89 2.67 -15.93
CA LYS A 172 -20.22 3.26 -16.12
C LYS A 172 -20.19 4.45 -17.09
N GLY A 173 -21.16 4.51 -17.99
CA GLY A 173 -21.26 5.53 -19.04
C GLY A 173 -20.45 5.24 -20.31
N GLN A 174 -19.52 4.28 -20.27
CA GLN A 174 -18.73 3.92 -21.45
C GLN A 174 -19.56 3.18 -22.50
N PRO A 175 -19.31 3.38 -23.81
CA PRO A 175 -20.03 2.71 -24.87
C PRO A 175 -19.54 1.26 -25.06
N GLN A 176 -20.45 0.29 -24.95
CA GLN A 176 -20.21 -1.12 -25.25
C GLN A 176 -21.32 -1.65 -26.16
N ASN A 177 -20.96 -2.20 -27.33
CA ASN A 177 -21.92 -2.76 -28.30
C ASN A 177 -23.08 -1.81 -28.69
N GLY A 178 -22.83 -0.51 -28.72
CA GLY A 178 -23.81 0.52 -29.12
C GLY A 178 -24.69 1.06 -27.99
N GLU A 179 -24.51 0.60 -26.76
CA GLU A 179 -25.21 1.08 -25.56
C GLU A 179 -24.22 1.59 -24.50
N ALA A 180 -24.66 2.46 -23.60
CA ALA A 180 -23.83 2.89 -22.48
C ALA A 180 -23.91 1.88 -21.32
N LEU A 181 -22.76 1.55 -20.72
CA LEU A 181 -22.70 0.76 -19.49
C LEU A 181 -23.38 1.50 -18.34
N THR A 182 -24.06 0.76 -17.47
CA THR A 182 -24.91 1.31 -16.39
C THR A 182 -24.49 0.79 -15.03
N ALA A 183 -24.48 1.66 -14.02
CA ALA A 183 -24.29 1.31 -12.62
C ALA A 183 -25.63 0.96 -11.93
N GLY A 184 -26.38 0.01 -12.52
CA GLY A 184 -27.63 -0.51 -11.93
C GLY A 184 -27.39 -1.29 -10.64
N SER A 185 -28.43 -1.84 -10.02
CA SER A 185 -28.29 -2.79 -8.89
C SER A 185 -28.28 -4.23 -9.38
N GLY A 186 -27.54 -5.11 -8.70
CA GLY A 186 -27.45 -6.52 -9.03
C GLY A 186 -27.05 -6.76 -10.50
N ALA A 187 -27.74 -7.70 -11.16
CA ALA A 187 -27.45 -8.08 -12.55
C ALA A 187 -27.57 -6.92 -13.57
N ALA A 188 -28.28 -5.84 -13.24
CA ALA A 188 -28.39 -4.66 -14.09
C ALA A 188 -27.13 -3.76 -14.09
N ASN A 189 -26.16 -4.01 -13.19
CA ASN A 189 -24.87 -3.34 -13.19
C ASN A 189 -23.97 -3.89 -14.31
N THR A 190 -24.16 -3.37 -15.52
CA THR A 190 -23.39 -3.82 -16.70
C THR A 190 -21.95 -3.30 -16.69
N ALA A 191 -21.68 -2.20 -15.98
CA ALA A 191 -20.31 -1.73 -15.73
C ALA A 191 -19.53 -2.71 -14.85
N ALA A 192 -20.10 -3.10 -13.70
CA ALA A 192 -19.48 -4.10 -12.83
C ALA A 192 -19.25 -5.44 -13.55
N ARG A 193 -20.21 -5.87 -14.40
CA ARG A 193 -20.03 -7.05 -15.26
C ARG A 193 -18.82 -6.93 -16.19
N ASN A 194 -18.64 -5.78 -16.83
CA ASN A 194 -17.52 -5.52 -17.72
C ASN A 194 -16.20 -5.61 -16.94
N ASP A 195 -16.13 -4.89 -15.83
CA ASP A 195 -14.90 -4.68 -15.08
C ASP A 195 -14.46 -5.95 -14.35
N ALA A 196 -15.42 -6.72 -13.80
CA ALA A 196 -15.14 -8.00 -13.13
C ALA A 196 -14.58 -9.05 -14.10
N PHE A 197 -15.02 -9.06 -15.36
CA PHE A 197 -14.42 -9.93 -16.38
C PHE A 197 -12.96 -9.56 -16.64
N ALA A 198 -12.70 -8.27 -16.82
CA ALA A 198 -11.35 -7.78 -17.08
C ALA A 198 -10.42 -8.02 -15.88
N TRP A 199 -10.93 -7.81 -14.66
CA TRP A 199 -10.22 -8.10 -13.42
C TRP A 199 -9.84 -9.58 -13.30
N ASN A 200 -10.80 -10.50 -13.51
CA ASN A 200 -10.51 -11.94 -13.51
C ASN A 200 -9.43 -12.28 -14.54
N ARG A 201 -9.55 -11.75 -15.76
CA ARG A 201 -8.59 -11.96 -16.83
C ARG A 201 -7.19 -11.45 -16.48
N THR A 202 -7.07 -10.27 -15.85
CA THR A 202 -5.79 -9.74 -15.38
C THR A 202 -5.14 -10.69 -14.38
N LEU A 203 -5.89 -11.14 -13.37
CA LEU A 203 -5.37 -12.05 -12.36
C LEU A 203 -4.97 -13.42 -12.92
N GLU A 204 -5.79 -14.02 -13.80
CA GLU A 204 -5.49 -15.29 -14.45
C GLU A 204 -4.18 -15.21 -15.25
N ILE A 205 -4.01 -14.14 -16.03
CA ILE A 205 -2.79 -13.93 -16.83
C ILE A 205 -1.58 -13.68 -15.92
N ALA A 206 -1.72 -12.78 -14.93
CA ALA A 206 -0.63 -12.41 -14.03
C ALA A 206 -0.11 -13.61 -13.23
N THR A 207 -1.02 -14.41 -12.67
CA THR A 207 -0.67 -15.61 -11.88
C THR A 207 -0.17 -16.76 -12.76
N ALA A 208 -0.66 -16.90 -13.99
CA ALA A 208 -0.13 -17.89 -14.93
C ALA A 208 1.31 -17.57 -15.39
N GLN A 209 1.63 -16.29 -15.59
CA GLN A 209 2.99 -15.85 -15.92
C GLN A 209 3.93 -15.91 -14.71
N ASN A 210 3.39 -15.70 -13.51
CA ASN A 210 4.14 -15.60 -12.27
C ASN A 210 3.67 -16.69 -11.29
N PRO A 211 4.07 -17.95 -11.46
CA PRO A 211 3.74 -18.98 -10.48
C PRO A 211 4.43 -18.71 -9.14
N GLY A 212 3.78 -19.10 -8.04
CA GLY A 212 4.35 -18.99 -6.70
C GLY A 212 4.21 -17.62 -6.03
N VAL A 213 3.27 -16.79 -6.47
CA VAL A 213 2.88 -15.56 -5.75
C VAL A 213 2.37 -15.94 -4.35
N ASN A 214 2.90 -15.27 -3.33
CA ASN A 214 2.48 -15.42 -1.94
C ASN A 214 1.16 -14.70 -1.65
N PHE A 215 1.02 -13.45 -2.11
CA PHE A 215 -0.18 -12.63 -1.97
C PHE A 215 -0.19 -11.44 -2.96
N ILE A 216 -1.31 -10.74 -3.05
CA ILE A 216 -1.49 -9.52 -3.83
C ILE A 216 -1.51 -8.32 -2.88
N ILE A 217 -0.86 -7.22 -3.25
CA ILE A 217 -1.04 -5.89 -2.64
C ILE A 217 -1.96 -5.08 -3.55
N SER A 218 -3.07 -4.59 -3.02
CA SER A 218 -4.00 -3.68 -3.71
C SER A 218 -3.93 -2.28 -3.10
N ALA A 219 -3.61 -1.28 -3.92
CA ALA A 219 -3.54 0.12 -3.50
C ALA A 219 -4.91 0.83 -3.40
N GLY A 220 -6.00 0.10 -3.20
CA GLY A 220 -7.32 0.69 -2.97
C GLY A 220 -8.26 0.67 -4.15
N ASP A 221 -9.47 1.17 -3.91
CA ASP A 221 -10.57 1.25 -4.86
C ASP A 221 -10.89 -0.12 -5.46
N GLN A 222 -11.26 -1.07 -4.59
CA GLN A 222 -11.63 -2.41 -5.06
C GLN A 222 -12.94 -2.36 -5.87
N VAL A 223 -13.88 -1.53 -5.43
CA VAL A 223 -15.24 -1.36 -5.98
C VAL A 223 -15.57 0.13 -6.11
N ASN A 224 -16.62 0.50 -6.87
CA ASN A 224 -16.78 1.87 -7.37
C ASN A 224 -17.90 2.69 -6.71
N LYS A 225 -18.97 2.09 -6.21
CA LYS A 225 -20.11 2.85 -5.66
C LYS A 225 -19.79 3.44 -4.28
N THR A 226 -19.42 4.72 -4.27
CA THR A 226 -19.09 5.43 -3.03
C THR A 226 -20.32 5.69 -2.16
N GLY A 227 -20.29 5.26 -0.89
CA GLY A 227 -21.33 5.55 0.10
C GLY A 227 -22.72 4.96 -0.20
N GLN A 228 -22.82 3.98 -1.09
CA GLN A 228 -24.06 3.32 -1.49
C GLN A 228 -23.93 1.80 -1.40
N ALA A 229 -25.06 1.08 -1.40
CA ALA A 229 -25.09 -0.37 -1.55
C ALA A 229 -24.41 -0.80 -2.86
N LYS A 230 -23.48 -1.76 -2.77
CA LYS A 230 -22.60 -2.17 -3.88
C LYS A 230 -22.13 -3.62 -3.84
N GLU A 231 -22.92 -4.47 -3.21
CA GLU A 231 -22.57 -5.87 -2.98
C GLU A 231 -22.39 -6.66 -4.29
N GLU A 232 -23.04 -6.26 -5.39
CA GLU A 232 -22.78 -6.86 -6.70
C GLU A 232 -21.38 -6.52 -7.26
N GLU A 233 -20.81 -5.37 -6.88
CA GLU A 233 -19.44 -5.00 -7.26
C GLU A 233 -18.44 -5.85 -6.49
N TYR A 234 -18.65 -6.07 -5.18
CA TYR A 234 -17.85 -7.00 -4.38
C TYR A 234 -17.98 -8.45 -4.85
N ALA A 235 -19.20 -8.88 -5.21
CA ALA A 235 -19.41 -10.22 -5.75
C ALA A 235 -18.63 -10.42 -7.07
N GLY A 236 -18.55 -9.38 -7.92
CA GLY A 236 -17.69 -9.36 -9.10
C GLY A 236 -16.20 -9.37 -8.75
N TYR A 237 -15.76 -8.50 -7.84
CA TYR A 237 -14.37 -8.38 -7.39
C TYR A 237 -13.80 -9.69 -6.81
N LEU A 238 -14.60 -10.39 -5.99
CA LEU A 238 -14.22 -11.63 -5.29
C LEU A 238 -14.54 -12.91 -6.11
N SER A 239 -15.13 -12.79 -7.30
CA SER A 239 -15.43 -13.94 -8.16
C SER A 239 -14.25 -14.66 -8.80
N PRO A 240 -13.08 -14.04 -9.06
CA PRO A 240 -11.94 -14.72 -9.67
C PRO A 240 -11.50 -15.96 -8.90
N ALA A 241 -11.41 -17.11 -9.58
CA ALA A 241 -11.09 -18.38 -8.93
C ALA A 241 -9.71 -18.38 -8.25
N VAL A 242 -8.76 -17.60 -8.78
CA VAL A 242 -7.42 -17.44 -8.20
C VAL A 242 -7.46 -16.85 -6.78
N LEU A 243 -8.47 -16.04 -6.44
CA LEU A 243 -8.60 -15.43 -5.11
C LEU A 243 -9.03 -16.43 -4.03
N ALA A 244 -9.52 -17.63 -4.39
CA ALA A 244 -9.76 -18.69 -3.42
C ALA A 244 -8.44 -19.23 -2.80
N GLY A 245 -7.32 -19.10 -3.51
CA GLY A 245 -6.00 -19.56 -3.04
C GLY A 245 -4.97 -18.44 -2.85
N LEU A 246 -5.34 -17.19 -3.13
CA LEU A 246 -4.40 -16.07 -3.16
C LEU A 246 -4.91 -14.89 -2.31
N PRO A 247 -4.29 -14.61 -1.17
CA PRO A 247 -4.70 -13.51 -0.29
C PRO A 247 -4.43 -12.15 -0.93
N VAL A 248 -5.23 -11.15 -0.56
CA VAL A 248 -5.06 -9.76 -0.98
C VAL A 248 -4.91 -8.87 0.25
N ALA A 249 -3.79 -8.16 0.36
CA ALA A 249 -3.63 -7.03 1.29
C ALA A 249 -4.24 -5.79 0.64
N THR A 250 -5.42 -5.39 1.12
CA THR A 250 -6.18 -4.26 0.55
C THR A 250 -5.91 -2.97 1.30
N THR A 251 -5.77 -1.87 0.55
CA THR A 251 -5.82 -0.50 1.09
C THR A 251 -7.23 0.04 0.90
N ILE A 252 -7.69 0.95 1.77
CA ILE A 252 -9.00 1.60 1.62
C ILE A 252 -8.84 2.76 0.64
N GLY A 253 -9.53 2.71 -0.49
CA GLY A 253 -9.61 3.84 -1.43
C GLY A 253 -10.77 4.79 -1.13
N ASN A 254 -10.84 5.91 -1.87
CA ASN A 254 -11.90 6.89 -1.65
C ASN A 254 -13.29 6.30 -1.99
N HIS A 255 -13.36 5.35 -2.91
CA HIS A 255 -14.61 4.66 -3.26
C HIS A 255 -15.06 3.62 -2.22
N ASP A 256 -14.13 3.16 -1.37
CA ASP A 256 -14.40 2.21 -0.28
C ASP A 256 -14.79 2.93 1.02
N SER A 257 -14.32 4.17 1.22
CA SER A 257 -14.18 4.82 2.53
C SER A 257 -15.46 5.26 3.28
N LEU A 258 -16.58 5.48 2.59
CA LEU A 258 -17.73 6.22 3.13
C LEU A 258 -18.78 5.36 3.86
N ASN A 259 -18.60 4.05 3.95
CA ASN A 259 -19.51 3.15 4.66
C ASN A 259 -18.72 1.92 5.19
N PRO A 260 -19.33 1.04 6.01
CA PRO A 260 -18.60 -0.07 6.62
C PRO A 260 -18.45 -1.33 5.74
N ASP A 261 -18.96 -1.35 4.50
CA ASP A 261 -18.99 -2.59 3.69
C ASP A 261 -17.61 -3.22 3.47
N TYR A 262 -16.57 -2.40 3.26
CA TYR A 262 -15.19 -2.83 3.19
C TYR A 262 -14.79 -3.70 4.40
N THR A 263 -15.09 -3.24 5.63
CA THR A 263 -14.72 -3.99 6.84
C THR A 263 -15.47 -5.30 6.98
N TYR A 264 -16.64 -5.43 6.35
CA TYR A 264 -17.38 -6.68 6.37
C TYR A 264 -16.73 -7.70 5.42
N HIS A 265 -16.19 -7.23 4.29
CA HIS A 265 -15.55 -8.06 3.26
C HIS A 265 -14.08 -8.38 3.52
N PHE A 266 -13.36 -7.67 4.38
CA PHE A 266 -11.94 -7.93 4.64
C PHE A 266 -11.63 -8.01 6.13
N ASN A 267 -10.85 -9.03 6.52
CA ASN A 267 -10.40 -9.24 7.90
C ASN A 267 -8.91 -8.92 8.02
N ASN A 268 -8.56 -7.64 8.06
CA ASN A 268 -7.16 -7.21 8.08
C ASN A 268 -6.51 -7.39 9.48
N PRO A 269 -5.24 -7.84 9.54
CA PRO A 269 -4.52 -8.05 10.79
C PRO A 269 -4.09 -6.72 11.41
N ASN A 270 -3.94 -6.68 12.74
CA ASN A 270 -3.44 -5.50 13.48
C ASN A 270 -4.11 -4.17 13.09
N ALA A 271 -5.40 -4.20 12.75
CA ALA A 271 -6.16 -2.99 12.44
C ALA A 271 -6.21 -2.05 13.65
N THR A 272 -5.97 -0.76 13.40
CA THR A 272 -5.89 0.28 14.41
C THR A 272 -7.13 1.18 14.37
N GLU A 273 -7.27 2.01 15.41
CA GLU A 273 -8.25 3.10 15.43
C GLU A 273 -7.69 4.41 14.85
N ASN A 274 -6.42 4.40 14.40
CA ASN A 274 -5.75 5.53 13.76
C ASN A 274 -6.16 5.59 12.27
N GLY A 275 -6.23 6.78 11.67
CA GLY A 275 -6.53 6.96 10.25
C GLY A 275 -7.97 6.51 9.90
N LYS A 276 -8.85 6.40 10.90
CA LYS A 276 -10.12 5.70 10.74
C LYS A 276 -11.15 6.49 9.95
N THR A 277 -11.79 5.84 8.99
CA THR A 277 -13.06 6.25 8.36
C THR A 277 -14.17 5.26 8.71
N GLN A 278 -15.33 5.34 8.07
CA GLN A 278 -16.38 4.33 8.25
C GLN A 278 -15.94 2.93 7.77
N ALA A 279 -15.03 2.89 6.80
CA ALA A 279 -14.47 1.67 6.22
C ALA A 279 -13.31 1.06 7.03
N GLY A 280 -12.96 1.60 8.20
CA GLY A 280 -11.83 1.13 9.01
C GLY A 280 -10.65 2.10 9.01
N GLY A 281 -9.55 1.72 9.67
CA GLY A 281 -8.36 2.55 9.83
C GLY A 281 -7.11 1.89 9.27
N ASP A 282 -5.97 2.40 9.68
CA ASP A 282 -4.66 1.87 9.30
C ASP A 282 -4.47 0.46 9.86
N TYR A 283 -3.61 -0.33 9.22
CA TYR A 283 -3.20 -1.64 9.71
C TYR A 283 -1.78 -2.01 9.26
N TYR A 284 -1.23 -3.10 9.80
CA TYR A 284 0.11 -3.55 9.44
C TYR A 284 0.28 -5.06 9.62
N TYR A 285 1.26 -5.63 8.94
CA TYR A 285 1.63 -7.04 9.04
C TYR A 285 3.09 -7.24 8.65
N SER A 286 3.70 -8.33 9.14
CA SER A 286 4.98 -8.79 8.61
C SER A 286 4.76 -9.93 7.63
N TYR A 287 5.66 -10.07 6.65
CA TYR A 287 5.72 -11.27 5.83
C TYR A 287 7.15 -11.48 5.36
N GLY A 288 7.79 -12.55 5.84
CA GLY A 288 9.20 -12.80 5.54
C GLY A 288 10.09 -11.67 6.05
N ALA A 289 10.93 -11.12 5.18
CA ALA A 289 11.85 -10.02 5.54
C ALA A 289 11.18 -8.63 5.59
N GLY A 290 9.90 -8.50 5.21
CA GLY A 290 9.21 -7.21 5.09
C GLY A 290 8.24 -6.91 6.22
N LEU A 291 8.19 -5.63 6.62
CA LEU A 291 7.12 -4.99 7.38
C LEU A 291 6.27 -4.16 6.40
N PHE A 292 4.98 -4.49 6.32
CA PHE A 292 4.02 -3.84 5.46
C PHE A 292 3.07 -2.99 6.30
N ILE A 293 2.96 -1.71 5.97
CA ILE A 293 2.16 -0.72 6.69
C ILE A 293 1.15 -0.13 5.72
N VAL A 294 -0.13 -0.25 6.03
CA VAL A 294 -1.21 0.21 5.15
C VAL A 294 -1.94 1.36 5.84
N LEU A 295 -1.88 2.54 5.24
CA LEU A 295 -2.45 3.76 5.81
C LEU A 295 -3.74 4.13 5.06
N ASN A 296 -4.80 4.39 5.81
CA ASN A 296 -6.06 4.88 5.25
C ASN A 296 -6.02 6.40 5.10
N THR A 297 -5.39 6.85 4.02
CA THR A 297 -5.16 8.27 3.71
C THR A 297 -6.41 9.04 3.26
N ASN A 298 -7.59 8.40 3.27
CA ASN A 298 -8.87 9.13 3.22
C ASN A 298 -9.14 9.92 4.51
N ASN A 299 -8.45 9.56 5.60
CA ASN A 299 -8.31 10.40 6.78
C ASN A 299 -6.97 11.13 6.69
N TYR A 300 -6.98 12.45 6.59
CA TYR A 300 -5.78 13.26 6.40
C TYR A 300 -4.97 13.50 7.70
N ASN A 301 -5.31 12.82 8.81
CA ASN A 301 -4.61 12.97 10.09
C ASN A 301 -3.27 12.22 10.10
N VAL A 302 -2.23 12.84 9.55
CA VAL A 302 -0.89 12.25 9.45
C VAL A 302 -0.24 11.90 10.79
N ALA A 303 -0.66 12.52 11.89
CA ALA A 303 -0.15 12.18 13.23
C ALA A 303 -0.66 10.81 13.71
N GLU A 304 -1.88 10.45 13.31
CA GLU A 304 -2.43 9.10 13.54
C GLU A 304 -1.68 8.07 12.70
N HIS A 305 -1.39 8.37 11.43
CA HIS A 305 -0.60 7.50 10.57
C HIS A 305 0.82 7.30 11.09
N GLU A 306 1.47 8.37 11.56
CA GLU A 306 2.80 8.28 12.20
C GLU A 306 2.77 7.34 13.42
N LYS A 307 1.72 7.41 14.23
CA LYS A 307 1.55 6.51 15.38
C LYS A 307 1.40 5.05 14.93
N THR A 308 0.67 4.78 13.86
CA THR A 308 0.60 3.42 13.30
C THR A 308 1.98 2.95 12.82
N ILE A 309 2.76 3.79 12.15
CA ILE A 309 4.12 3.45 11.71
C ILE A 309 5.01 3.08 12.91
N GLN A 310 4.93 3.84 14.01
CA GLN A 310 5.66 3.52 15.24
C GLN A 310 5.26 2.16 15.83
N GLU A 311 3.95 1.87 15.89
CA GLU A 311 3.41 0.60 16.39
C GLU A 311 3.86 -0.58 15.52
N ALA A 312 3.81 -0.41 14.19
CA ALA A 312 4.26 -1.40 13.22
C ALA A 312 5.76 -1.72 13.35
N ILE A 313 6.61 -0.70 13.41
CA ILE A 313 8.08 -0.86 13.55
C ILE A 313 8.42 -1.51 14.88
N ALA A 314 7.71 -1.17 15.96
CA ALA A 314 7.89 -1.82 17.25
C ALA A 314 7.50 -3.32 17.22
N SER A 315 6.58 -3.73 16.34
CA SER A 315 6.16 -5.12 16.20
C SER A 315 7.16 -5.99 15.43
N ALA A 316 7.91 -5.39 14.49
CA ALA A 316 8.89 -6.07 13.65
C ALA A 316 10.18 -5.23 13.51
N PRO A 317 10.94 -5.04 14.61
CA PRO A 317 12.10 -4.14 14.62
C PRO A 317 13.26 -4.62 13.73
N ASP A 318 13.31 -5.92 13.45
CA ASP A 318 14.35 -6.57 12.64
C ASP A 318 13.95 -6.69 11.15
N ALA A 319 12.82 -6.10 10.74
CA ALA A 319 12.39 -6.13 9.33
C ALA A 319 13.48 -5.50 8.43
N ALA A 320 13.88 -6.23 7.40
CA ALA A 320 14.84 -5.74 6.43
C ALA A 320 14.20 -4.70 5.51
N TRP A 321 12.90 -4.81 5.23
CA TRP A 321 12.17 -3.89 4.36
C TRP A 321 11.00 -3.25 5.08
N ARG A 322 10.79 -1.95 4.87
CA ARG A 322 9.59 -1.23 5.29
C ARG A 322 8.85 -0.72 4.06
N VAL A 323 7.69 -1.30 3.80
CA VAL A 323 6.85 -0.98 2.64
C VAL A 323 5.56 -0.36 3.14
N VAL A 324 5.28 0.87 2.71
CA VAL A 324 4.01 1.54 2.97
C VAL A 324 3.09 1.38 1.75
N THR A 325 1.80 1.13 1.96
CA THR A 325 0.78 1.27 0.91
C THR A 325 -0.24 2.32 1.33
N ILE A 326 -0.47 3.27 0.43
CA ILE A 326 -1.50 4.32 0.55
C ILE A 326 -2.38 4.29 -0.70
N HIS A 327 -3.56 4.89 -0.65
CA HIS A 327 -4.38 4.99 -1.86
C HIS A 327 -3.99 6.19 -2.71
N GLN A 328 -3.99 7.39 -2.11
CA GLN A 328 -3.70 8.65 -2.80
C GLN A 328 -2.29 8.69 -3.38
N ASP A 329 -2.18 9.17 -4.61
CA ASP A 329 -0.91 9.33 -5.31
C ASP A 329 -0.20 10.62 -4.90
N ILE A 330 0.87 10.52 -4.12
CA ILE A 330 1.60 11.72 -3.65
C ILE A 330 2.81 12.07 -4.51
N TYR A 331 3.36 11.16 -5.33
CA TYR A 331 4.51 11.40 -6.21
C TYR A 331 4.31 10.83 -7.61
N GLY A 332 3.13 11.06 -8.16
CA GLY A 332 2.69 10.55 -9.44
C GLY A 332 2.81 11.53 -10.58
N THR A 333 2.05 11.22 -11.62
CA THR A 333 2.04 11.95 -12.89
C THR A 333 0.66 11.95 -13.56
N GLY A 334 -0.40 11.48 -12.88
CA GLY A 334 -1.76 11.56 -13.39
C GLY A 334 -2.25 12.99 -13.36
N LEU A 335 -2.98 13.39 -14.41
CA LEU A 335 -3.45 14.77 -14.59
C LEU A 335 -4.41 15.22 -13.48
N ASP A 336 -5.18 14.28 -12.94
CA ASP A 336 -6.36 14.61 -12.15
C ASP A 336 -6.05 14.79 -10.65
N HIS A 337 -5.00 14.14 -10.14
CA HIS A 337 -4.87 13.86 -8.69
C HIS A 337 -3.45 14.14 -8.14
N SER A 338 -2.38 13.62 -8.75
CA SER A 338 -1.03 13.79 -8.19
C SER A 338 -0.58 15.26 -8.00
N ASP A 339 -1.06 16.21 -8.81
CA ASP A 339 -0.77 17.65 -8.66
C ASP A 339 -2.01 18.45 -8.16
N THR A 340 -2.93 17.78 -7.47
CA THR A 340 -4.13 18.39 -6.87
C THR A 340 -4.33 17.91 -5.42
N ASP A 341 -4.90 16.73 -5.20
CA ASP A 341 -5.22 16.18 -3.89
C ASP A 341 -4.05 15.46 -3.22
N GLY A 342 -3.25 14.73 -3.99
CA GLY A 342 -2.03 14.08 -3.52
C GLY A 342 -1.01 15.05 -2.90
N MET A 343 -0.99 16.29 -3.39
CA MET A 343 -0.10 17.36 -2.90
C MET A 343 -0.31 17.70 -1.43
N ILE A 344 -1.53 17.54 -0.90
CA ILE A 344 -1.79 17.81 0.52
C ILE A 344 -1.01 16.84 1.40
N LEU A 345 -0.97 15.57 1.01
CA LEU A 345 -0.30 14.52 1.77
C LEU A 345 1.21 14.49 1.52
N ARG A 346 1.68 14.91 0.33
CA ARG A 346 3.10 14.93 -0.04
C ARG A 346 3.97 15.63 1.01
N THR A 347 3.67 16.89 1.35
CA THR A 347 4.48 17.68 2.30
C THR A 347 4.41 17.14 3.74
N GLN A 348 3.37 16.37 4.07
CA GLN A 348 3.10 15.90 5.42
C GLN A 348 3.65 14.49 5.67
N LEU A 349 3.54 13.59 4.69
CA LEU A 349 3.96 12.20 4.80
C LEU A 349 5.44 12.00 4.43
N THR A 350 5.99 12.76 3.47
CA THR A 350 7.41 12.61 3.07
C THR A 350 8.36 12.69 4.28
N PRO A 351 8.27 13.70 5.16
CA PRO A 351 9.17 13.80 6.31
C PRO A 351 8.96 12.68 7.34
N ILE A 352 7.75 12.12 7.42
CA ILE A 352 7.45 10.96 8.28
C ILE A 352 8.13 9.72 7.69
N PHE A 353 8.00 9.48 6.39
CA PHE A 353 8.61 8.34 5.72
C PHE A 353 10.14 8.37 5.82
N ASP A 354 10.78 9.53 5.68
CA ASP A 354 12.23 9.68 5.93
C ASP A 354 12.60 9.34 7.38
N LYS A 355 11.84 9.89 8.34
CA LYS A 355 12.12 9.73 9.77
C LYS A 355 12.10 8.27 10.21
N TYR A 356 11.23 7.46 9.60
CA TYR A 356 11.08 6.04 9.90
C TYR A 356 11.74 5.12 8.86
N ASP A 357 12.54 5.68 7.95
CA ASP A 357 13.36 4.94 7.00
C ASP A 357 12.50 3.92 6.22
N ILE A 358 11.45 4.46 5.57
CA ILE A 358 10.57 3.71 4.67
C ILE A 358 11.27 3.55 3.32
N ASP A 359 11.36 2.31 2.84
CA ASP A 359 12.07 1.98 1.61
C ASP A 359 11.22 2.25 0.36
N VAL A 360 9.94 1.83 0.43
CA VAL A 360 9.03 1.83 -0.71
C VAL A 360 7.64 2.28 -0.28
N VAL A 361 7.03 3.13 -1.08
CA VAL A 361 5.62 3.53 -0.98
C VAL A 361 4.89 3.09 -2.25
N LEU A 362 3.84 2.30 -2.08
CA LEU A 362 2.95 1.82 -3.15
C LEU A 362 1.64 2.62 -3.11
N GLN A 363 1.17 3.11 -4.26
CA GLN A 363 0.03 4.03 -4.37
C GLN A 363 -0.88 3.75 -5.59
N GLY A 364 -2.13 4.19 -5.56
CA GLY A 364 -3.14 3.96 -6.62
C GLY A 364 -3.70 5.28 -7.13
N HIS A 365 -5.02 5.36 -7.27
CA HIS A 365 -5.81 6.59 -7.42
C HIS A 365 -5.68 7.32 -8.76
N ASP A 366 -4.47 7.42 -9.32
CA ASP A 366 -4.18 8.20 -10.52
C ASP A 366 -4.40 7.46 -11.83
N HIS A 367 -4.79 6.18 -11.78
CA HIS A 367 -5.09 5.35 -12.96
C HIS A 367 -4.10 5.57 -14.11
N THR A 368 -2.82 5.72 -13.76
CA THR A 368 -1.65 5.89 -14.64
C THR A 368 -0.50 5.15 -13.98
N TYR A 369 0.49 4.75 -14.76
CA TYR A 369 1.69 4.14 -14.21
C TYR A 369 2.77 5.19 -14.00
N SER A 370 3.40 5.18 -12.84
CA SER A 370 4.59 5.97 -12.58
C SER A 370 5.55 5.31 -11.60
N ARG A 371 6.84 5.54 -11.81
CA ARG A 371 7.92 5.23 -10.88
C ARG A 371 8.72 6.49 -10.62
N SER A 372 8.85 6.87 -9.36
CA SER A 372 9.70 7.98 -8.96
C SER A 372 11.20 7.59 -9.06
N LYS A 373 12.05 8.61 -9.07
CA LYS A 373 13.43 8.49 -8.59
C LYS A 373 13.39 8.25 -7.06
N LEU A 374 14.53 7.96 -6.45
CA LEU A 374 14.60 7.90 -4.99
C LEU A 374 14.52 9.31 -4.42
N LEU A 375 13.56 9.53 -3.51
CA LEU A 375 13.26 10.84 -2.95
C LEU A 375 13.43 10.80 -1.43
N TYR A 376 14.00 11.86 -0.87
CA TYR A 376 13.95 12.11 0.57
C TYR A 376 13.62 13.58 0.80
N GLY A 377 13.10 13.94 1.97
CA GLY A 377 12.72 15.30 2.31
C GLY A 377 13.88 16.29 2.19
N ASP A 378 13.56 17.53 1.79
CA ASP A 378 14.55 18.60 1.63
C ASP A 378 15.08 19.18 2.97
N GLY A 379 14.58 18.67 4.10
CA GLY A 379 14.93 19.11 5.46
C GLY A 379 14.30 20.43 5.87
N GLN A 380 13.36 20.98 5.10
CA GLN A 380 12.66 22.22 5.40
C GLN A 380 11.29 21.96 6.03
N THR A 381 10.72 23.03 6.60
CA THR A 381 9.33 23.01 7.09
C THR A 381 8.43 23.55 6.00
N HIS A 382 7.45 22.75 5.61
CA HIS A 382 6.45 23.10 4.61
C HIS A 382 5.10 23.43 5.25
N GLY A 383 4.23 24.03 4.46
CA GLY A 383 2.84 24.26 4.82
C GLY A 383 2.10 22.95 5.09
N THR A 384 1.25 22.98 6.10
CA THR A 384 0.28 21.92 6.38
C THR A 384 -1.05 22.33 5.78
N TYR A 385 -1.55 21.49 4.87
CA TYR A 385 -2.76 21.76 4.11
C TYR A 385 -3.85 20.72 4.44
N GLU A 386 -5.10 21.07 4.22
CA GLU A 386 -6.22 20.15 4.33
C GLU A 386 -7.29 20.45 3.28
N PHE A 387 -8.02 19.42 2.88
CA PHE A 387 -9.36 19.61 2.34
C PHE A 387 -10.36 19.72 3.48
N ARG A 388 -11.36 20.57 3.30
CA ARG A 388 -12.45 20.73 4.26
C ARG A 388 -13.72 20.16 3.68
N LEU A 389 -14.53 19.55 4.54
CA LEU A 389 -15.88 19.14 4.14
C LEU A 389 -16.72 20.37 3.74
N ASN A 390 -17.56 20.18 2.73
CA ASN A 390 -18.60 21.12 2.35
C ASN A 390 -19.58 21.35 3.51
N ALA A 391 -20.37 22.43 3.43
CA ALA A 391 -21.20 22.88 4.55
C ALA A 391 -22.24 21.84 5.05
N ASP A 392 -22.62 20.86 4.22
CA ASP A 392 -23.53 19.78 4.60
C ASP A 392 -22.81 18.50 5.07
N GLY A 393 -21.48 18.49 5.07
CA GLY A 393 -20.65 17.37 5.50
C GLY A 393 -20.67 16.16 4.56
N SER A 394 -21.22 16.31 3.34
CA SER A 394 -21.43 15.18 2.43
C SER A 394 -20.21 14.84 1.57
N ASP A 395 -19.31 15.80 1.35
CA ASP A 395 -18.14 15.66 0.48
C ASP A 395 -17.07 16.72 0.84
N TYR A 396 -15.85 16.58 0.35
CA TYR A 396 -14.78 17.57 0.48
C TYR A 396 -14.91 18.70 -0.55
N ASP A 397 -14.41 19.89 -0.20
CA ASP A 397 -14.20 21.01 -1.12
C ASP A 397 -12.96 20.71 -1.98
N TRP A 398 -13.12 19.87 -2.99
CA TRP A 398 -12.05 19.48 -3.92
C TRP A 398 -11.54 20.63 -4.78
N ASP A 399 -12.29 21.75 -4.84
CA ASP A 399 -11.86 22.93 -5.57
C ASP A 399 -10.83 23.75 -4.80
N ASN A 400 -10.69 23.53 -3.48
CA ASN A 400 -9.89 24.38 -2.62
C ASN A 400 -9.15 23.64 -1.50
N ALA A 401 -7.84 23.88 -1.41
CA ALA A 401 -7.05 23.53 -0.24
C ALA A 401 -7.11 24.66 0.80
N PHE A 402 -6.87 24.32 2.06
CA PHE A 402 -6.79 25.27 3.16
C PHE A 402 -5.49 25.09 3.92
N ASN A 403 -4.77 26.18 4.18
CA ASN A 403 -3.63 26.14 5.08
C ASN A 403 -4.15 26.04 6.52
N THR A 404 -3.77 24.98 7.24
CA THR A 404 -4.31 24.69 8.58
C THR A 404 -3.81 25.64 9.67
N GLN A 405 -2.75 26.41 9.40
CA GLN A 405 -2.17 27.37 10.34
C GLN A 405 -2.69 28.79 10.12
N THR A 406 -2.88 29.20 8.87
CA THR A 406 -3.28 30.57 8.50
C THR A 406 -4.76 30.69 8.16
N ASP A 407 -5.47 29.58 7.97
CA ASP A 407 -6.84 29.52 7.47
C ASP A 407 -7.01 30.07 6.04
N GLU A 408 -5.89 30.22 5.31
CA GLU A 408 -5.88 30.73 3.94
C GLU A 408 -6.48 29.70 2.96
N LYS A 409 -7.49 30.15 2.21
CA LYS A 409 -8.17 29.37 1.16
C LYS A 409 -7.39 29.48 -0.15
N ILE A 410 -7.00 28.34 -0.71
CA ILE A 410 -6.17 28.22 -1.90
C ILE A 410 -7.00 27.53 -3.00
N PRO A 411 -7.39 28.22 -4.08
CA PRO A 411 -8.09 27.58 -5.19
C PRO A 411 -7.14 26.65 -5.94
N LEU A 412 -7.56 25.40 -6.18
CA LEU A 412 -6.80 24.43 -6.98
C LEU A 412 -6.98 24.67 -8.50
N TYR A 413 -8.10 25.27 -8.88
CA TYR A 413 -8.41 25.64 -10.27
C TYR A 413 -8.82 27.12 -10.36
N PRO A 414 -7.87 28.05 -10.22
CA PRO A 414 -8.17 29.48 -10.29
C PRO A 414 -8.77 29.86 -11.65
N GLU A 415 -9.88 30.61 -11.64
CA GLU A 415 -10.54 31.08 -12.87
C GLU A 415 -9.64 32.02 -13.69
N GLU A 416 -9.84 32.05 -15.01
CA GLU A 416 -9.10 32.96 -15.89
C GLU A 416 -9.28 34.42 -15.45
N GLY A 417 -8.18 35.08 -15.09
CA GLY A 417 -8.17 36.46 -14.60
C GLY A 417 -8.13 36.61 -13.07
N ASP A 418 -8.27 35.52 -12.30
CA ASP A 418 -8.03 35.53 -10.86
C ASP A 418 -6.53 35.53 -10.53
N THR A 419 -5.92 36.71 -10.63
CA THR A 419 -4.49 36.90 -10.35
C THR A 419 -4.11 36.57 -8.90
N ALA A 420 -5.03 36.73 -7.94
CA ALA A 420 -4.75 36.46 -6.53
C ALA A 420 -4.79 34.96 -6.24
N GLY A 421 -5.86 34.27 -6.70
CA GLY A 421 -5.96 32.81 -6.61
C GLY A 421 -4.83 32.11 -7.35
N THR A 422 -4.46 32.59 -8.54
CA THR A 422 -3.30 32.07 -9.29
C THR A 422 -1.99 32.21 -8.49
N ALA A 423 -1.78 33.32 -7.79
CA ALA A 423 -0.59 33.51 -6.97
C ALA A 423 -0.57 32.56 -5.75
N LEU A 424 -1.72 32.34 -5.10
CA LEU A 424 -1.86 31.38 -4.00
C LEU A 424 -1.61 29.95 -4.47
N HIS A 425 -2.21 29.55 -5.58
CA HIS A 425 -2.01 28.23 -6.19
C HIS A 425 -0.53 27.99 -6.54
N ASN A 426 0.12 28.97 -7.17
CA ASN A 426 1.54 28.86 -7.50
C ASN A 426 2.43 28.74 -6.25
N ALA A 427 2.08 29.43 -5.15
CA ALA A 427 2.80 29.32 -3.89
C ALA A 427 2.63 27.94 -3.24
N PHE A 428 1.41 27.39 -3.28
CA PHE A 428 1.10 26.02 -2.85
C PHE A 428 1.86 24.96 -3.66
N GLN A 429 1.93 25.13 -4.99
CA GLN A 429 2.73 24.28 -5.87
C GLN A 429 4.23 24.37 -5.58
N ALA A 430 4.75 25.58 -5.37
CA ALA A 430 6.15 25.78 -5.03
C ALA A 430 6.52 25.13 -3.68
N ASP A 431 5.63 25.21 -2.69
CA ASP A 431 5.82 24.58 -1.38
C ASP A 431 5.80 23.05 -1.44
N ASN A 432 5.17 22.46 -2.47
CA ASN A 432 5.17 21.02 -2.70
C ASN A 432 6.50 20.47 -3.26
N GLY A 433 7.47 21.34 -3.57
CA GLY A 433 8.85 20.98 -3.85
C GLY A 433 9.63 20.58 -2.59
N CYS A 434 9.04 19.74 -1.74
CA CYS A 434 9.50 19.36 -0.39
C CYS A 434 10.49 18.19 -0.35
N TYR A 435 11.10 17.87 -1.48
CA TYR A 435 11.95 16.70 -1.66
C TYR A 435 13.29 17.05 -2.29
N THR A 436 14.23 16.14 -2.10
CA THR A 436 15.51 16.04 -2.79
C THR A 436 15.55 14.73 -3.55
N ILE A 437 16.06 14.80 -4.77
CA ILE A 437 16.28 13.63 -5.63
C ILE A 437 17.67 13.06 -5.32
N GLU A 438 17.73 11.80 -4.92
CA GLU A 438 19.00 11.10 -4.73
C GLU A 438 19.68 10.85 -6.08
N ASP A 439 20.96 11.20 -6.18
CA ASP A 439 21.76 10.98 -7.39
C ASP A 439 22.11 9.49 -7.51
N THR A 440 21.33 8.78 -8.31
CA THR A 440 21.51 7.36 -8.59
C THR A 440 21.64 7.11 -10.10
N THR A 441 22.35 6.06 -10.46
CA THR A 441 22.56 5.69 -11.87
C THR A 441 22.11 4.25 -12.11
N GLY A 442 21.26 4.05 -13.12
CA GLY A 442 20.73 2.73 -13.47
C GLY A 442 19.50 2.34 -12.66
N ASN A 443 19.08 1.08 -12.82
CA ASN A 443 17.89 0.53 -12.17
C ASN A 443 18.23 -0.41 -11.00
N THR A 444 19.47 -0.38 -10.51
CA THR A 444 19.90 -1.12 -9.31
C THR A 444 20.64 -0.15 -8.40
N VAL A 445 20.17 -0.04 -7.17
CA VAL A 445 20.69 0.87 -6.13
C VAL A 445 21.02 0.08 -4.88
N VAL A 446 22.07 0.48 -4.15
CA VAL A 446 22.53 -0.22 -2.94
C VAL A 446 22.39 0.72 -1.75
N ASN A 447 21.63 0.30 -0.73
CA ASN A 447 21.38 1.08 0.50
C ASN A 447 21.02 2.56 0.21
N PRO A 448 19.98 2.83 -0.61
CA PRO A 448 19.59 4.20 -0.91
C PRO A 448 19.14 4.94 0.35
N LYS A 449 19.26 6.26 0.33
CA LYS A 449 18.72 7.11 1.40
C LYS A 449 17.26 7.47 1.15
N GLY A 450 16.88 7.62 -0.11
CA GLY A 450 15.54 8.00 -0.52
C GLY A 450 14.58 6.81 -0.60
N THR A 451 13.31 7.13 -0.46
CA THR A 451 12.17 6.24 -0.66
C THR A 451 11.81 6.14 -2.14
N LEU A 452 11.45 4.93 -2.60
CA LEU A 452 10.87 4.68 -3.92
C LEU A 452 9.35 4.83 -3.86
N TYR A 453 8.74 5.60 -4.77
CA TYR A 453 7.30 5.70 -4.92
C TYR A 453 6.85 5.05 -6.23
N MET A 454 5.82 4.20 -6.14
CA MET A 454 5.27 3.46 -7.28
C MET A 454 3.77 3.70 -7.38
N THR A 455 3.29 4.28 -8.48
CA THR A 455 1.85 4.38 -8.78
C THR A 455 1.43 3.24 -9.70
N ALA A 456 0.46 2.44 -9.26
CA ALA A 456 -0.17 1.46 -10.10
C ALA A 456 -1.29 2.07 -10.96
N ASN A 457 -1.31 1.70 -12.23
CA ASN A 457 -2.44 1.98 -13.12
C ASN A 457 -3.60 1.00 -12.85
N SER A 458 -4.79 1.26 -13.41
CA SER A 458 -5.97 0.41 -13.26
C SER A 458 -5.71 -1.03 -13.71
N ALA A 459 -5.91 -1.98 -12.80
CA ALA A 459 -5.67 -3.40 -13.02
C ALA A 459 -6.82 -4.11 -13.75
N SER A 460 -8.03 -3.56 -13.74
CA SER A 460 -9.15 -4.03 -14.55
C SER A 460 -9.24 -3.27 -15.89
N GLY A 461 -8.65 -2.08 -15.97
CA GLY A 461 -8.86 -1.13 -17.05
C GLY A 461 -10.27 -0.53 -17.08
N SER A 462 -10.96 -0.52 -15.93
CA SER A 462 -12.30 0.07 -15.79
C SER A 462 -12.32 1.58 -16.10
N LYS A 463 -11.22 2.27 -15.80
CA LYS A 463 -11.02 3.71 -16.03
C LYS A 463 -9.53 4.04 -16.14
N PHE A 464 -9.17 5.09 -16.88
CA PHE A 464 -7.77 5.55 -17.06
C PHE A 464 -7.69 7.08 -17.08
N TYR A 465 -6.62 7.67 -16.56
CA TYR A 465 -6.39 9.11 -16.64
C TYR A 465 -5.27 9.51 -17.60
N GLU A 466 -5.32 10.76 -18.04
CA GLU A 466 -4.25 11.35 -18.85
C GLU A 466 -3.01 11.60 -17.99
N LEU A 467 -1.85 11.63 -18.63
CA LEU A 467 -0.62 12.07 -17.98
C LEU A 467 -0.57 13.60 -17.96
N ILE A 468 0.04 14.15 -16.91
CA ILE A 468 0.43 15.57 -16.90
C ILE A 468 1.35 15.84 -18.10
N PRO A 469 1.09 16.87 -18.94
CA PRO A 469 1.82 17.05 -20.19
C PRO A 469 3.34 17.10 -20.02
N THR A 470 3.81 17.77 -18.96
CA THR A 470 5.22 17.86 -18.60
C THR A 470 5.54 16.79 -17.56
N GLN A 471 6.55 15.97 -17.81
CA GLN A 471 7.05 15.02 -16.81
C GLN A 471 7.69 15.77 -15.66
N GLN A 472 7.26 15.46 -14.44
CA GLN A 472 7.86 15.96 -13.21
C GLN A 472 9.30 15.44 -13.09
N ASP A 473 10.19 16.26 -12.53
CA ASP A 473 11.61 15.96 -12.40
C ASP A 473 11.91 14.80 -11.45
N TYR A 474 11.03 14.54 -10.48
CA TYR A 474 11.08 13.39 -9.58
C TYR A 474 10.60 12.08 -10.23
N ILE A 475 9.97 12.09 -11.42
CA ILE A 475 9.53 10.89 -12.11
C ILE A 475 10.68 10.31 -12.95
N ALA A 476 11.02 9.05 -12.68
CA ALA A 476 11.99 8.30 -13.47
C ALA A 476 11.34 7.73 -14.74
N GLU A 477 10.20 7.06 -14.58
CA GLU A 477 9.46 6.44 -15.69
C GLU A 477 7.94 6.63 -15.50
N ARG A 478 7.21 6.75 -16.61
CA ARG A 478 5.74 6.89 -16.58
C ARG A 478 5.10 6.33 -17.82
N SER A 479 3.86 5.87 -17.70
CA SER A 479 3.11 5.35 -18.85
C SER A 479 1.61 5.50 -18.70
N GLN A 480 0.97 5.79 -19.84
CA GLN A 480 -0.45 5.59 -20.04
C GLN A 480 -0.69 5.00 -21.43
N ASN A 481 -0.74 3.68 -21.49
CA ASN A 481 -1.02 2.93 -22.72
C ASN A 481 -2.49 2.48 -22.82
N TRP A 482 -3.34 2.86 -21.86
CA TRP A 482 -4.78 2.54 -21.83
C TRP A 482 -5.07 1.03 -21.77
N LEU A 483 -4.19 0.29 -21.10
CA LEU A 483 -4.28 -1.16 -20.94
C LEU A 483 -4.22 -1.52 -19.46
N PRO A 484 -4.95 -2.57 -19.04
CA PRO A 484 -4.82 -3.10 -17.69
C PRO A 484 -3.37 -3.44 -17.36
N SER A 485 -2.94 -3.13 -16.14
CA SER A 485 -1.56 -3.36 -15.70
C SER A 485 -1.47 -4.02 -14.33
N TYR A 486 -0.34 -4.66 -14.07
CA TYR A 486 0.04 -5.17 -12.76
C TYR A 486 1.55 -5.13 -12.61
N SER A 487 2.04 -5.10 -11.38
CA SER A 487 3.46 -5.25 -11.07
C SER A 487 3.73 -6.57 -10.38
N VAL A 488 4.95 -7.07 -10.54
CA VAL A 488 5.48 -8.22 -9.81
C VAL A 488 6.61 -7.71 -8.93
N ILE A 489 6.53 -8.03 -7.64
CA ILE A 489 7.55 -7.71 -6.66
C ILE A 489 8.20 -9.01 -6.20
N ASP A 490 9.53 -9.07 -6.25
CA ASP A 490 10.34 -10.14 -5.68
C ASP A 490 11.18 -9.55 -4.54
N MET A 491 11.09 -10.13 -3.34
CA MET A 491 11.73 -9.62 -2.12
C MET A 491 12.34 -10.75 -1.29
N ASP A 492 13.59 -10.59 -0.85
CA ASP A 492 14.23 -11.40 0.19
C ASP A 492 14.88 -10.47 1.24
N SER A 493 15.77 -10.96 2.12
CA SER A 493 16.41 -10.10 3.13
C SER A 493 17.35 -9.05 2.55
N ASP A 494 17.86 -9.26 1.34
CA ASP A 494 18.97 -8.50 0.75
C ASP A 494 18.54 -7.74 -0.50
N SER A 495 17.39 -8.09 -1.11
CA SER A 495 16.93 -7.50 -2.36
C SER A 495 15.42 -7.27 -2.37
N PHE A 496 15.02 -6.12 -2.91
CA PHE A 496 13.65 -5.81 -3.34
C PHE A 496 13.71 -5.44 -4.82
N SER A 497 12.89 -6.08 -5.65
CA SER A 497 12.78 -5.71 -7.06
C SER A 497 11.33 -5.64 -7.50
N ILE A 498 11.03 -4.72 -8.42
CA ILE A 498 9.69 -4.52 -8.98
C ILE A 498 9.76 -4.38 -10.49
N THR A 499 8.86 -5.10 -11.19
CA THR A 499 8.68 -5.01 -12.64
C THR A 499 7.21 -4.82 -12.96
N THR A 500 6.89 -3.86 -13.83
CA THR A 500 5.50 -3.55 -14.21
C THR A 500 5.17 -4.02 -15.62
N TYR A 501 4.01 -4.64 -15.78
CA TYR A 501 3.52 -5.18 -17.03
C TYR A 501 2.13 -4.65 -17.38
N GLN A 502 1.87 -4.52 -18.68
CA GLN A 502 0.53 -4.32 -19.25
C GLN A 502 0.04 -5.59 -19.95
N ILE A 503 -1.27 -5.67 -20.14
CA ILE A 503 -1.93 -6.79 -20.83
C ILE A 503 -2.67 -6.26 -22.06
N THR A 504 -2.29 -6.70 -23.25
CA THR A 504 -2.99 -6.33 -24.50
C THR A 504 -4.38 -6.97 -24.59
N ALA A 505 -5.22 -6.56 -25.53
CA ALA A 505 -6.54 -7.16 -25.77
C ALA A 505 -6.48 -8.68 -26.05
N GLU A 506 -5.42 -9.16 -26.70
CA GLU A 506 -5.18 -10.58 -27.02
C GLU A 506 -4.61 -11.38 -25.83
N GLY A 507 -4.27 -10.71 -24.73
CA GLY A 507 -3.75 -11.35 -23.51
C GLY A 507 -2.23 -11.49 -23.49
N LYS A 508 -1.53 -10.77 -24.38
CA LYS A 508 -0.06 -10.71 -24.35
C LYS A 508 0.38 -9.81 -23.20
N VAL A 509 1.40 -10.25 -22.48
CA VAL A 509 2.04 -9.50 -21.40
C VAL A 509 3.26 -8.76 -21.95
N GLU A 510 3.36 -7.47 -21.66
CA GLU A 510 4.44 -6.59 -22.11
C GLU A 510 4.97 -5.78 -20.92
N ALA A 511 6.29 -5.72 -20.74
CA ALA A 511 6.88 -4.85 -19.73
C ALA A 511 6.69 -3.38 -20.12
N ILE A 512 6.31 -2.56 -19.16
CA ILE A 512 6.12 -1.11 -19.33
C ILE A 512 7.39 -0.36 -18.94
N ASP A 513 8.17 -0.92 -18.01
CA ASP A 513 9.40 -0.38 -17.47
C ASP A 513 10.42 -1.52 -17.29
N ASP A 514 11.69 -1.15 -17.19
CA ASP A 514 12.75 -2.04 -16.74
C ASP A 514 12.56 -2.38 -15.25
N THR A 515 13.05 -3.54 -14.83
CA THR A 515 13.05 -3.93 -13.42
C THR A 515 13.88 -2.95 -12.60
N PHE A 516 13.27 -2.33 -11.58
CA PHE A 516 13.99 -1.54 -10.59
C PHE A 516 14.29 -2.40 -9.36
N THR A 517 15.53 -2.32 -8.85
CA THR A 517 16.04 -3.16 -7.75
C THR A 517 16.73 -2.30 -6.70
N ILE A 518 16.36 -2.52 -5.44
CA ILE A 518 17.07 -2.02 -4.27
C ILE A 518 17.78 -3.22 -3.64
N GLU A 519 19.08 -3.12 -3.43
CA GLU A 519 19.87 -4.09 -2.69
C GLU A 519 20.23 -3.53 -1.31
N LYS A 520 19.93 -4.29 -0.27
CA LYS A 520 20.46 -4.09 1.07
C LYS A 520 21.69 -4.96 1.24
N THR A 521 22.86 -4.34 1.12
CA THR A 521 24.08 -4.99 1.62
C THR A 521 24.12 -4.76 3.12
N ALA A 522 24.39 -5.82 3.89
CA ALA A 522 24.38 -5.82 5.35
C ALA A 522 24.76 -4.44 5.91
N ALA A 523 23.79 -3.77 6.52
CA ALA A 523 24.09 -2.66 7.41
C ALA A 523 25.18 -3.16 8.36
N PRO A 524 26.24 -2.38 8.61
CA PRO A 524 27.31 -2.84 9.48
C PRO A 524 26.72 -3.32 10.80
N SER A 525 26.96 -4.61 11.06
CA SER A 525 26.46 -5.41 12.18
C SER A 525 26.21 -4.60 13.45
N SER A 526 25.09 -4.86 14.11
CA SER A 526 24.84 -4.47 15.52
C SER A 526 26.13 -4.47 16.32
N ILE A 527 26.43 -3.34 16.95
CA ILE A 527 27.74 -3.14 17.59
C ILE A 527 27.76 -3.99 18.86
N ASN A 528 28.55 -5.06 18.85
CA ASN A 528 28.62 -5.95 20.00
C ASN A 528 29.19 -5.22 21.21
N THR A 529 28.51 -5.34 22.35
CA THR A 529 28.92 -4.69 23.60
C THR A 529 29.29 -5.70 24.69
N LEU A 530 30.10 -5.24 25.65
CA LEU A 530 30.45 -5.95 26.88
C LEU A 530 30.42 -4.98 28.07
N GLU A 531 29.90 -5.47 29.20
CA GLU A 531 29.89 -4.73 30.47
C GLU A 531 31.08 -5.12 31.34
N ALA A 532 31.88 -4.14 31.77
CA ALA A 532 32.96 -4.37 32.73
C ALA A 532 33.12 -3.18 33.68
N GLY A 533 32.95 -3.42 34.99
CA GLY A 533 33.11 -2.37 36.01
C GLY A 533 32.09 -1.24 35.93
N GLY A 534 30.88 -1.51 35.41
CA GLY A 534 29.82 -0.52 35.24
C GLY A 534 30.01 0.41 34.03
N VAL A 535 30.85 0.01 33.07
CA VAL A 535 31.09 0.71 31.81
C VAL A 535 30.82 -0.26 30.66
N THR A 536 30.06 0.21 29.67
CA THR A 536 29.84 -0.47 28.39
C THR A 536 31.02 -0.27 27.46
N TYR A 537 31.53 -1.37 26.90
CA TYR A 537 32.60 -1.38 25.91
C TYR A 537 32.06 -1.93 24.59
N TYR A 538 32.42 -1.31 23.47
CA TYR A 538 31.93 -1.62 22.14
C TYR A 538 33.04 -2.27 21.31
N ARG A 539 32.73 -3.32 20.54
CA ARG A 539 33.73 -4.07 19.77
C ARG A 539 34.29 -3.19 18.65
N LEU A 540 35.63 -3.05 18.63
CA LEU A 540 36.34 -2.12 17.75
C LEU A 540 36.06 -2.33 16.25
N ARG A 541 36.00 -3.59 15.79
CA ARG A 541 35.72 -3.93 14.39
C ARG A 541 34.30 -3.58 13.98
N ASP A 542 33.34 -3.74 14.88
CA ASP A 542 31.93 -3.47 14.60
C ASP A 542 31.72 -1.97 14.48
N VAL A 543 32.33 -1.19 15.38
CA VAL A 543 32.29 0.28 15.28
C VAL A 543 32.97 0.77 14.01
N ALA A 544 34.13 0.20 13.63
CA ALA A 544 34.84 0.55 12.40
C ALA A 544 34.01 0.24 11.14
N ALA A 545 33.35 -0.92 11.11
CA ALA A 545 32.40 -1.27 10.06
C ALA A 545 31.20 -0.32 10.06
N ALA A 546 30.66 0.01 11.25
CA ALA A 546 29.49 0.87 11.44
C ALA A 546 29.62 2.25 10.80
N VAL A 547 30.83 2.82 10.85
CA VAL A 547 31.10 4.15 10.29
C VAL A 547 31.79 4.10 8.93
N SER A 548 31.96 2.92 8.32
CA SER A 548 32.63 2.79 7.03
C SER A 548 31.83 3.52 5.94
N GLY A 549 32.48 4.41 5.18
CA GLY A 549 31.82 5.27 4.19
C GLY A 549 31.23 6.57 4.74
N GLN A 550 31.29 6.82 6.06
CA GLN A 550 30.87 8.08 6.68
C GLN A 550 32.05 9.06 6.85
N ASP A 551 31.76 10.34 7.15
CA ASP A 551 32.78 11.38 7.35
C ASP A 551 33.76 11.08 8.49
N ASN A 552 33.31 10.33 9.51
CA ASN A 552 34.08 9.91 10.68
C ASN A 552 34.61 8.47 10.56
N GLN A 553 34.68 7.92 9.34
CA GLN A 553 35.19 6.57 9.11
C GLN A 553 36.62 6.38 9.63
N PHE A 554 36.93 5.16 10.03
CA PHE A 554 38.29 4.75 10.35
C PHE A 554 38.50 3.26 10.05
N ASN A 555 39.73 2.89 9.72
CA ASN A 555 40.13 1.50 9.50
C ASN A 555 40.98 1.01 10.68
N VAL A 556 41.01 -0.31 10.88
CA VAL A 556 41.75 -0.99 11.95
C VAL A 556 42.60 -2.11 11.35
N SER A 557 43.91 -2.14 11.63
CA SER A 557 44.82 -3.22 11.25
C SER A 557 45.60 -3.77 12.45
N TRP A 558 46.27 -4.91 12.25
CA TRP A 558 47.00 -5.65 13.30
C TRP A 558 48.53 -5.73 13.05
N ASP A 559 49.11 -4.72 12.40
CA ASP A 559 50.53 -4.69 12.06
C ASP A 559 51.40 -4.37 13.29
N ASN A 560 51.95 -5.39 13.96
CA ASN A 560 52.76 -5.25 15.19
C ASN A 560 52.03 -4.53 16.35
N GLY A 561 50.71 -4.71 16.44
CA GLY A 561 49.85 -4.05 17.43
C GLY A 561 48.52 -3.67 16.80
N VAL A 562 47.62 -3.04 17.56
CA VAL A 562 46.38 -2.48 17.00
C VAL A 562 46.69 -1.11 16.41
N VAL A 563 46.41 -0.91 15.13
CA VAL A 563 46.61 0.35 14.41
C VAL A 563 45.27 0.85 13.91
N ILE A 564 44.96 2.12 14.18
CA ILE A 564 43.78 2.84 13.69
C ILE A 564 44.24 3.91 12.72
N THR A 565 43.62 3.95 11.54
CA THR A 565 43.84 4.99 10.53
C THR A 565 42.53 5.74 10.33
N THR A 566 42.46 7.01 10.74
CA THR A 566 41.26 7.83 10.57
C THR A 566 41.08 8.25 9.11
N GLY A 567 39.83 8.41 8.67
CA GLY A 567 39.48 8.74 7.29
C GLY A 567 39.63 7.59 6.29
N ALA A 568 40.04 6.40 6.72
CA ALA A 568 40.11 5.21 5.88
C ALA A 568 38.90 4.30 6.12
N ALA A 569 38.31 3.75 5.05
CA ALA A 569 37.21 2.79 5.16
C ALA A 569 37.69 1.45 5.75
N TYR A 570 36.88 0.85 6.62
CA TYR A 570 37.09 -0.52 7.09
C TYR A 570 36.56 -1.50 6.04
N ALA A 571 37.39 -2.45 5.61
CA ALA A 571 37.10 -3.37 4.51
C ALA A 571 37.19 -4.86 4.91
N ASP A 572 37.60 -5.15 6.15
CA ASP A 572 37.73 -6.52 6.65
C ASP A 572 36.39 -7.06 7.18
N ALA A 573 36.23 -8.38 7.21
CA ALA A 573 35.03 -9.00 7.78
C ALA A 573 34.93 -8.76 9.30
N VAL A 574 33.70 -8.53 9.78
CA VAL A 574 33.40 -8.46 11.21
C VAL A 574 33.24 -9.89 11.78
N PRO A 575 33.85 -10.22 12.94
CA PRO A 575 33.71 -11.54 13.55
C PRO A 575 32.26 -11.87 13.96
N ALA A 576 31.79 -13.08 13.68
CA ALA A 576 30.48 -13.55 14.12
C ALA A 576 30.43 -13.82 15.64
N GLY A 577 29.31 -13.45 16.28
CA GLY A 577 28.97 -13.79 17.66
C GLY A 577 29.41 -12.79 18.74
N ALA A 578 28.61 -12.72 19.81
CA ALA A 578 28.87 -11.94 21.02
C ALA A 578 29.38 -12.88 22.15
N PRO A 579 30.61 -12.72 22.66
CA PRO A 579 31.02 -13.44 23.86
C PRO A 579 30.20 -12.95 25.07
N ALA A 580 29.81 -13.86 25.97
CA ALA A 580 29.05 -13.49 27.17
C ALA A 580 29.88 -12.69 28.20
N SER A 581 31.22 -12.71 28.10
CA SER A 581 32.14 -11.98 28.99
C SER A 581 33.53 -11.83 28.37
N GLY A 582 34.35 -10.94 28.94
CA GLY A 582 35.74 -10.73 28.54
C GLY A 582 36.65 -10.33 29.70
N SER A 583 37.95 -10.26 29.45
CA SER A 583 38.94 -9.85 30.45
C SER A 583 39.26 -8.37 30.30
N ALA A 584 39.14 -7.59 31.39
CA ALA A 584 39.58 -6.20 31.42
C ALA A 584 41.11 -6.13 31.23
N VAL A 585 41.55 -5.29 30.29
CA VAL A 585 42.95 -5.07 29.94
C VAL A 585 43.22 -3.59 29.73
N THR A 586 44.50 -3.23 29.66
CA THR A 586 44.94 -1.92 29.16
C THR A 586 45.51 -2.13 27.76
N LEU A 587 44.90 -1.52 26.75
CA LEU A 587 45.34 -1.61 25.37
C LEU A 587 46.19 -0.39 25.02
N THR A 588 47.41 -0.64 24.55
CA THR A 588 48.22 0.37 23.84
C THR A 588 48.08 0.11 22.34
N LEU A 589 47.55 1.10 21.62
CA LEU A 589 47.30 1.07 20.17
C LEU A 589 47.89 2.32 19.52
N THR A 590 47.96 2.34 18.20
CA THR A 590 48.44 3.51 17.45
C THR A 590 47.28 4.13 16.67
N VAL A 591 47.02 5.43 16.83
CA VAL A 591 46.06 6.19 16.02
C VAL A 591 46.84 7.18 15.16
N ASP A 592 46.78 7.06 13.84
CA ASP A 592 47.49 7.92 12.88
C ASP A 592 48.98 8.12 13.22
N GLY A 593 49.65 7.02 13.57
CA GLY A 593 51.07 7.01 13.94
C GLY A 593 51.39 7.46 15.37
N LYS A 594 50.40 7.84 16.19
CA LYS A 594 50.58 8.23 17.60
C LYS A 594 50.13 7.12 18.55
N SER A 595 50.96 6.80 19.52
CA SER A 595 50.62 5.81 20.56
C SER A 595 49.57 6.36 21.52
N VAL A 596 48.51 5.59 21.74
CA VAL A 596 47.39 5.87 22.65
C VAL A 596 47.19 4.68 23.55
N THR A 597 46.93 4.92 24.84
CA THR A 597 46.63 3.86 25.81
C THR A 597 45.24 4.08 26.39
N THR A 598 44.41 3.04 26.39
CA THR A 598 43.01 3.11 26.83
C THR A 598 42.60 1.85 27.59
N PRO A 599 41.66 1.93 28.55
CA PRO A 599 40.98 0.75 29.06
C PRO A 599 40.28 0.00 27.93
N ALA A 600 40.33 -1.33 27.98
CA ALA A 600 39.67 -2.19 27.01
C ALA A 600 39.19 -3.49 27.66
N VAL A 601 38.33 -4.22 26.96
CA VAL A 601 38.00 -5.61 27.27
C VAL A 601 38.48 -6.49 26.11
N LEU A 602 39.23 -7.54 26.41
CA LEU A 602 39.66 -8.55 25.44
C LEU A 602 38.78 -9.79 25.59
N ALA A 603 38.07 -10.15 24.53
CA ALA A 603 37.22 -11.34 24.47
C ALA A 603 37.38 -12.04 23.12
N ASN A 604 37.68 -13.34 23.13
CA ASN A 604 37.88 -14.15 21.92
C ASN A 604 38.83 -13.51 20.88
N GLY A 605 39.91 -12.87 21.34
CA GLY A 605 40.88 -12.20 20.45
C GLY A 605 40.45 -10.83 19.90
N ASN A 606 39.28 -10.32 20.30
CA ASN A 606 38.75 -9.02 19.89
C ASN A 606 38.80 -8.00 21.03
N TYR A 607 39.13 -6.76 20.68
CA TYR A 607 39.16 -5.64 21.62
C TYR A 607 37.85 -4.87 21.59
N TYR A 608 37.36 -4.55 22.79
CA TYR A 608 36.21 -3.69 23.03
C TYR A 608 36.69 -2.46 23.78
N LEU A 609 36.30 -1.28 23.32
CA LEU A 609 36.76 0.02 23.84
C LEU A 609 35.57 0.82 24.41
N PRO A 610 35.79 1.73 25.37
CA PRO A 610 34.71 2.53 25.93
C PRO A 610 34.24 3.60 24.94
N ALA A 611 32.99 4.05 25.06
CA ALA A 611 32.45 5.17 24.27
C ALA A 611 33.34 6.42 24.29
N SER A 612 33.99 6.70 25.42
CA SER A 612 34.91 7.83 25.56
C SER A 612 36.11 7.75 24.62
N PHE A 613 36.57 6.55 24.25
CA PHE A 613 37.63 6.38 23.27
C PHE A 613 37.12 6.74 21.87
N TYR A 614 35.96 6.23 21.46
CA TYR A 614 35.38 6.53 20.15
C TYR A 614 35.02 8.00 19.98
N GLY A 615 34.65 8.69 21.07
CA GLY A 615 34.48 10.13 21.07
C GLY A 615 35.75 10.89 20.67
N THR A 616 36.95 10.34 20.89
CA THR A 616 38.21 10.94 20.41
C THR A 616 38.40 10.81 18.89
N LEU A 617 37.66 9.89 18.25
CA LEU A 617 37.62 9.69 16.81
C LEU A 617 36.43 10.42 16.16
N GLY A 618 35.60 11.14 16.93
CA GLY A 618 34.36 11.74 16.43
C GLY A 618 33.24 10.73 16.17
N VAL A 619 33.28 9.56 16.83
CA VAL A 619 32.30 8.48 16.67
C VAL A 619 31.52 8.27 17.96
N THR A 620 30.19 8.19 17.83
CA THR A 620 29.29 7.82 18.93
C THR A 620 28.74 6.42 18.65
N PRO A 621 29.26 5.36 19.29
CA PRO A 621 28.77 4.02 19.03
C PRO A 621 27.35 3.85 19.61
N ALA A 622 26.40 3.45 18.76
CA ALA A 622 25.08 2.99 19.18
C ALA A 622 25.08 1.46 19.20
N ALA A 623 24.65 0.89 20.33
CA ALA A 623 24.57 -0.56 20.50
C ALA A 623 23.48 -1.16 19.61
#